data_AF-A0A7S0QXN3-F1
#
_entry.id   AF-A0A7S0QXN3-F1
#
_cell.length_a   1.000
_cell.length_b   1.000
_cell.length_c   1.000
_cell.angle_alpha   90.00
_cell.angle_beta   90.00
_cell.angle_gamma   90.00
#
_symmetry.space_group_name_H-M   'P 1'
#
loop_
_entity.id
_entity.type
_entity.pdbx_description
1 polymer ?
#
loop_
_entity_poly.entity_id
_entity_poly.type
_entity_poly.pdbx_seq_one_letter_code
_entity_poly.pdbx_strand_id
1 'polypeptide(L)'
;NDLARVLGWAQSGGWGLEAGRVQMSHVLVDVEKASVALLDRWKIEFNPTADRGRSFDHPGGGHHRRHSMGDPAKPVRPARIMNNYLGVGVDAKVALDVHNMRETHPEWFFSQMGNKMWYTGLGARENLSHSCSNLANMLTVECDGKRVAIPPDAEGILVLNINSFMGGVTLWQSPDADRPLPPQSMHDQLLEVVAVFGSAHLGRLQLGLTTAPCLAQCSTLRITTKGELPMQVDGEPFVQPRATVLINHHNQAWMLVRETEEVTA
;
A
#
# COMPACT_ATOMS: atom_id res chain seq x y z
N ASN A 1 8.38 -7.40 5.55
CA ASN A 1 9.37 -6.93 6.55
C ASN A 1 10.01 -5.61 6.13
N ASP A 2 9.30 -4.78 5.39
CA ASP A 2 9.86 -3.59 4.74
C ASP A 2 10.26 -2.52 5.76
N LEU A 3 9.41 -2.23 6.75
CA LEU A 3 9.76 -1.31 7.84
C LEU A 3 11.03 -1.74 8.58
N ALA A 4 11.16 -3.03 8.89
CA ALA A 4 12.37 -3.57 9.53
C ALA A 4 13.61 -3.43 8.62
N ARG A 5 13.48 -3.42 7.30
CA ARG A 5 14.60 -3.16 6.40
C ARG A 5 15.00 -1.69 6.39
N VAL A 6 14.03 -0.79 6.37
CA VAL A 6 14.25 0.66 6.45
C VAL A 6 14.94 1.04 7.75
N LEU A 7 14.59 0.37 8.85
CA LEU A 7 15.21 0.55 10.16
C LEU A 7 16.50 -0.26 10.38
N GLY A 8 17.00 -0.99 9.37
CA GLY A 8 18.25 -1.76 9.44
C GLY A 8 18.16 -3.16 10.11
N TRP A 9 17.04 -3.52 10.70
CA TRP A 9 16.82 -4.80 11.40
C TRP A 9 16.65 -6.03 10.49
N ALA A 10 16.37 -5.85 9.19
CA ALA A 10 16.07 -6.97 8.28
C ALA A 10 17.04 -7.11 7.09
N GLN A 11 18.21 -6.45 7.11
CA GLN A 11 19.29 -6.73 6.17
C GLN A 11 19.99 -8.06 6.52
N SER A 12 20.70 -8.68 5.56
CA SER A 12 21.50 -9.88 5.80
C SER A 12 22.47 -9.65 6.97
N GLY A 13 22.27 -10.34 8.08
CA GLY A 13 23.03 -10.14 9.33
C GLY A 13 22.29 -9.38 10.44
N GLY A 14 21.12 -8.78 10.17
CA GLY A 14 20.33 -7.95 11.10
C GLY A 14 19.74 -8.66 12.32
N TRP A 15 19.82 -9.99 12.36
CA TRP A 15 19.45 -10.81 13.51
C TRP A 15 20.61 -11.67 14.01
N GLY A 16 21.85 -11.37 13.59
CA GLY A 16 23.02 -12.19 13.96
C GLY A 16 22.82 -13.67 13.65
N LEU A 17 22.33 -13.99 12.44
CA LEU A 17 22.13 -15.37 12.00
C LEU A 17 23.49 -16.05 11.79
N GLU A 18 24.01 -16.69 12.84
CA GLU A 18 24.99 -17.75 12.71
C GLU A 18 24.28 -19.11 12.77
N ALA A 19 24.58 -20.00 11.84
CA ALA A 19 24.02 -21.35 11.78
C ALA A 19 22.47 -21.43 11.84
N GLY A 20 21.77 -20.42 11.31
CA GLY A 20 20.30 -20.42 11.24
C GLY A 20 19.60 -20.08 12.56
N ARG A 21 20.31 -19.58 13.59
CA ARG A 21 19.73 -19.12 14.85
C ARG A 21 20.03 -17.65 15.09
N VAL A 22 19.04 -16.93 15.61
CA VAL A 22 19.20 -15.54 16.07
C VAL A 22 20.01 -15.56 17.36
N GLN A 23 21.19 -14.95 17.36
CA GLN A 23 21.94 -14.75 18.60
C GLN A 23 21.34 -13.58 19.37
N MET A 24 20.55 -13.91 20.40
CA MET A 24 19.88 -12.91 21.22
C MET A 24 20.86 -11.90 21.84
N SER A 25 22.06 -12.33 22.21
CA SER A 25 23.13 -11.45 22.70
C SER A 25 23.48 -10.35 21.69
N HIS A 26 23.63 -10.68 20.40
CA HIS A 26 23.92 -9.68 19.36
C HIS A 26 22.74 -8.73 19.16
N VAL A 27 21.51 -9.23 19.18
CA VAL A 27 20.32 -8.38 19.09
C VAL A 27 20.25 -7.41 20.26
N LEU A 28 20.56 -7.85 21.49
CA LEU A 28 20.57 -6.98 22.66
C LEU A 28 21.64 -5.89 22.56
N VAL A 29 22.84 -6.23 22.07
CA VAL A 29 23.92 -5.25 21.81
C VAL A 29 23.49 -4.26 20.72
N ASP A 30 22.90 -4.73 19.63
CA ASP A 30 22.42 -3.86 18.55
C ASP A 30 21.28 -2.94 19.03
N VAL A 31 20.43 -3.40 19.95
CA VAL A 31 19.37 -2.59 20.59
C VAL A 31 19.97 -1.56 21.55
N GLU A 32 20.98 -1.93 22.35
CA GLU A 32 21.68 -1.01 23.24
C GLU A 32 22.36 0.13 22.47
N LYS A 33 22.90 -0.17 21.28
CA LYS A 33 23.57 0.79 20.40
C LYS A 33 22.63 1.49 19.42
N ALA A 34 21.37 1.11 19.35
CA ALA A 34 20.46 1.65 18.36
C ALA A 34 20.23 3.16 18.56
N SER A 35 20.20 3.89 17.45
CA SER A 35 19.72 5.28 17.45
C SER A 35 18.21 5.32 17.38
N VAL A 36 17.64 6.50 17.65
CA VAL A 36 16.20 6.72 17.57
C VAL A 36 15.89 7.56 16.34
N ALA A 37 14.93 7.12 15.54
CA ALA A 37 14.33 7.90 14.46
C ALA A 37 12.82 8.05 14.64
N LEU A 38 12.25 9.05 13.99
CA LEU A 38 10.81 9.23 13.90
C LEU A 38 10.26 8.44 12.72
N LEU A 39 9.03 7.97 12.86
CA LEU A 39 8.22 7.35 11.81
C LEU A 39 6.87 8.04 11.77
N ASP A 40 6.54 8.68 10.65
CA ASP A 40 5.22 9.21 10.40
C ASP A 40 4.21 8.08 10.31
N ARG A 41 3.04 8.33 10.89
CA ARG A 41 1.91 7.40 10.87
C ARG A 41 0.72 8.13 10.29
N TRP A 42 -0.04 7.41 9.48
CA TRP A 42 -1.07 8.01 8.65
C TRP A 42 -2.43 7.43 8.99
N LYS A 43 -3.41 8.31 9.28
CA LYS A 43 -4.78 7.90 9.53
C LYS A 43 -5.51 7.79 8.18
N ILE A 44 -6.15 6.65 7.97
CA ILE A 44 -6.95 6.36 6.78
C ILE A 44 -8.41 6.26 7.17
N GLU A 45 -9.25 7.09 6.56
CA GLU A 45 -10.68 7.15 6.81
C GLU A 45 -11.45 6.77 5.55
N PHE A 46 -12.35 5.80 5.67
CA PHE A 46 -13.13 5.26 4.57
C PHE A 46 -14.56 5.78 4.65
N ASN A 47 -14.89 6.78 3.85
CA ASN A 47 -16.21 7.40 3.84
C ASN A 47 -17.03 6.83 2.68
N PRO A 48 -18.05 5.96 2.94
CA PRO A 48 -18.91 5.46 1.88
C PRO A 48 -19.59 6.61 1.17
N THR A 49 -19.56 6.61 -0.17
CA THR A 49 -20.38 7.56 -0.92
C THR A 49 -21.79 6.99 -1.08
N ALA A 50 -22.82 7.80 -0.81
CA ALA A 50 -24.19 7.39 -1.08
C ALA A 50 -24.31 6.95 -2.55
N ASP A 51 -24.98 5.84 -2.78
CA ASP A 51 -25.37 5.49 -4.14
C ASP A 51 -26.24 6.65 -4.64
N ARG A 52 -25.77 7.40 -5.63
CA ARG A 52 -26.70 8.09 -6.50
C ARG A 52 -27.39 7.00 -7.30
N GLY A 53 -28.34 6.32 -6.68
CA GLY A 53 -29.32 5.53 -7.39
C GLY A 53 -29.89 6.47 -8.45
N ARG A 54 -29.61 6.17 -9.72
CA ARG A 54 -30.49 6.61 -10.79
C ARG A 54 -31.79 5.86 -10.58
N SER A 55 -32.63 6.35 -9.67
CA SER A 55 -34.06 6.16 -9.78
C SER A 55 -34.45 6.83 -11.08
N PHE A 56 -34.57 6.02 -12.14
CA PHE A 56 -35.35 6.42 -13.29
C PHE A 56 -36.77 6.61 -12.76
N ASP A 57 -37.16 7.86 -12.50
CA ASP A 57 -38.54 8.21 -12.27
C ASP A 57 -39.33 7.82 -13.52
N HIS A 58 -40.03 6.69 -13.45
CA HIS A 58 -41.10 6.37 -14.38
C HIS A 58 -42.27 7.30 -14.05
N PRO A 59 -42.75 8.13 -15.00
CA PRO A 59 -43.93 8.94 -14.76
C PRO A 59 -45.16 8.03 -14.90
N GLY A 60 -45.61 7.43 -13.79
CA GLY A 60 -46.88 6.73 -13.76
C GLY A 60 -47.09 5.87 -12.51
N GLY A 61 -47.90 6.36 -11.57
CA GLY A 61 -48.64 5.50 -10.64
C GLY A 61 -48.56 5.85 -9.16
N GLY A 62 -49.62 6.49 -8.65
CA GLY A 62 -50.34 6.08 -7.44
C GLY A 62 -49.63 6.09 -6.07
N HIS A 63 -50.14 6.97 -5.19
CA HIS A 63 -49.93 7.01 -3.75
C HIS A 63 -49.73 5.66 -3.03
N HIS A 64 -48.62 5.54 -2.30
CA HIS A 64 -48.59 5.01 -0.93
C HIS A 64 -47.43 5.64 -0.14
N ARG A 65 -47.74 6.55 0.79
CA ARG A 65 -46.77 7.02 1.80
C ARG A 65 -46.51 5.88 2.79
N ARG A 66 -45.46 5.10 2.56
CA ARG A 66 -44.82 4.33 3.62
C ARG A 66 -43.87 5.27 4.36
N HIS A 67 -44.07 5.40 5.67
CA HIS A 67 -43.08 5.97 6.58
C HIS A 67 -41.76 5.23 6.35
N SER A 68 -40.78 5.90 5.75
CA SER A 68 -39.41 5.40 5.64
C SER A 68 -38.81 5.45 7.04
N MET A 69 -38.81 4.30 7.72
CA MET A 69 -37.96 4.05 8.86
C MET A 69 -36.53 4.18 8.33
N GLY A 70 -35.75 5.12 8.90
CA GLY A 70 -34.48 5.58 8.35
C GLY A 70 -33.58 4.43 7.88
N ASP A 71 -33.03 4.58 6.68
CA ASP A 71 -32.01 3.67 6.17
C ASP A 71 -30.96 3.46 7.26
N PRO A 72 -30.67 2.21 7.66
CA PRO A 72 -29.58 1.97 8.60
C PRO A 72 -28.31 2.53 7.95
N ALA A 73 -27.65 3.45 8.66
CA ALA A 73 -26.40 4.04 8.21
C ALA A 73 -25.48 2.90 7.76
N LYS A 74 -25.10 2.89 6.46
CA LYS A 74 -24.19 1.87 5.92
C LYS A 74 -22.98 1.77 6.86
N PRO A 75 -22.56 0.57 7.28
CA PRO A 75 -21.49 0.42 8.24
C PRO A 75 -20.24 1.14 7.73
N VAL A 76 -19.85 2.20 8.45
CA VAL A 76 -18.62 2.94 8.19
C VAL A 76 -17.47 2.04 8.61
N ARG A 77 -16.56 1.72 7.69
CA ARG A 77 -15.36 0.96 8.05
C ARG A 77 -14.56 1.79 9.08
N PRO A 78 -14.04 1.19 10.16
CA PRO A 78 -13.25 1.94 11.13
C PRO A 78 -12.00 2.52 10.46
N ALA A 79 -11.55 3.67 10.97
CA ALA A 79 -10.30 4.26 10.52
C ALA A 79 -9.12 3.31 10.80
N ARG A 80 -8.13 3.32 9.91
CA ARG A 80 -6.90 2.52 10.04
C ARG A 80 -5.70 3.43 10.24
N ILE A 81 -4.66 2.94 10.91
CA ILE A 81 -3.36 3.61 10.95
C ILE A 81 -2.40 2.83 10.06
N MET A 82 -1.78 3.54 9.11
CA MET A 82 -0.79 3.02 8.18
C MET A 82 0.59 3.52 8.57
N ASN A 83 1.57 2.61 8.50
CA ASN A 83 2.97 2.90 8.81
C ASN A 83 3.88 2.67 7.59
N ASN A 84 3.49 1.80 6.65
CA ASN A 84 4.32 1.46 5.50
C ASN A 84 3.72 2.00 4.21
N TYR A 85 2.62 1.39 3.76
CA TYR A 85 2.01 1.73 2.48
C TYR A 85 0.58 1.21 2.34
N LEU A 86 -0.17 1.88 1.47
CA LEU A 86 -1.48 1.46 0.97
C LEU A 86 -1.36 1.16 -0.51
N GLY A 87 -1.99 0.09 -0.96
CA GLY A 87 -2.10 -0.27 -2.37
C GLY A 87 -3.56 -0.32 -2.83
N VAL A 88 -3.81 0.14 -4.05
CA VAL A 88 -5.10 0.01 -4.76
C VAL A 88 -4.85 -0.63 -6.12
N GLY A 89 -5.63 -1.65 -6.50
CA GLY A 89 -5.49 -2.31 -7.80
C GLY A 89 -4.61 -3.56 -7.75
N VAL A 90 -3.74 -3.76 -8.76
CA VAL A 90 -3.07 -5.04 -9.03
C VAL A 90 -2.23 -5.57 -7.86
N ASP A 91 -1.50 -4.72 -7.14
CA ASP A 91 -0.75 -5.12 -5.92
C ASP A 91 -1.70 -5.70 -4.86
N ALA A 92 -2.74 -4.94 -4.52
CA ALA A 92 -3.75 -5.35 -3.55
C ALA A 92 -4.52 -6.59 -4.00
N LYS A 93 -4.75 -6.75 -5.31
CA LYS A 93 -5.40 -7.94 -5.87
C LYS A 93 -4.55 -9.19 -5.68
N VAL A 94 -3.25 -9.11 -5.98
CA VAL A 94 -2.31 -10.22 -5.72
C VAL A 94 -2.27 -10.53 -4.23
N ALA A 95 -2.21 -9.51 -3.35
CA ALA A 95 -2.25 -9.71 -1.91
C ALA A 95 -3.55 -10.41 -1.45
N LEU A 96 -4.70 -9.99 -1.98
CA LEU A 96 -6.00 -10.58 -1.67
C LEU A 96 -6.10 -12.05 -2.13
N ASP A 97 -5.62 -12.35 -3.34
CA ASP A 97 -5.66 -13.71 -3.87
C ASP A 97 -4.73 -14.64 -3.08
N VAL A 98 -3.55 -14.17 -2.67
CA VAL A 98 -2.66 -14.91 -1.76
C VAL A 98 -3.32 -15.12 -0.38
N HIS A 99 -4.00 -14.10 0.14
CA HIS A 99 -4.71 -14.19 1.42
C HIS A 99 -5.83 -15.24 1.38
N ASN A 100 -6.71 -15.18 0.37
CA ASN A 100 -7.78 -16.17 0.18
C ASN A 100 -7.23 -17.59 -0.04
N MET A 101 -6.10 -17.70 -0.76
CA MET A 101 -5.43 -19.00 -0.95
C MET A 101 -4.85 -19.54 0.37
N ARG A 102 -4.35 -18.68 1.26
CA ARG A 102 -3.90 -19.07 2.62
C ARG A 102 -5.04 -19.59 3.48
N GLU A 103 -6.20 -18.94 3.42
CA GLU A 103 -7.37 -19.37 4.19
C GLU A 103 -7.92 -20.71 3.70
N THR A 104 -7.83 -20.98 2.39
CA THR A 104 -8.34 -22.21 1.79
C THR A 104 -7.36 -23.37 1.86
N HIS A 105 -6.06 -23.11 1.76
CA HIS A 105 -4.99 -24.12 1.75
C HIS A 105 -3.82 -23.70 2.65
N PRO A 106 -4.01 -23.65 3.98
CA PRO A 106 -2.97 -23.22 4.92
C PRO A 106 -1.69 -24.06 4.80
N GLU A 107 -1.81 -25.31 4.34
CA GLU A 107 -0.73 -26.25 4.16
C GLU A 107 0.26 -25.91 3.03
N TRP A 108 -0.03 -24.90 2.20
CA TRP A 108 0.89 -24.43 1.16
C TRP A 108 1.76 -23.25 1.60
N PHE A 109 1.59 -22.75 2.82
CA PHE A 109 2.21 -21.51 3.32
C PHE A 109 3.11 -21.68 4.56
N PHE A 110 3.75 -22.84 4.70
CA PHE A 110 4.59 -23.18 5.86
C PHE A 110 5.98 -22.52 5.90
N SER A 111 6.38 -21.74 4.88
CA SER A 111 7.71 -21.11 4.87
C SER A 111 7.70 -19.68 4.32
N GLN A 112 8.55 -18.82 4.87
CA GLN A 112 8.74 -17.43 4.41
C GLN A 112 9.21 -17.39 2.94
N MET A 113 9.99 -18.38 2.51
CA MET A 113 10.46 -18.53 1.13
C MET A 113 9.35 -18.99 0.19
N GLY A 114 8.51 -19.94 0.61
CA GLY A 114 7.31 -20.35 -0.12
C GLY A 114 6.30 -19.20 -0.24
N ASN A 115 6.11 -18.43 0.82
CA ASN A 115 5.27 -17.23 0.82
C ASN A 115 5.75 -16.22 -0.23
N LYS A 116 7.06 -15.92 -0.28
CA LYS A 116 7.67 -15.04 -1.30
C LYS A 116 7.54 -15.61 -2.72
N MET A 117 7.77 -16.92 -2.90
CA MET A 117 7.67 -17.59 -4.19
C MET A 117 6.23 -17.59 -4.73
N TRP A 118 5.22 -17.65 -3.87
CA TRP A 118 3.82 -17.49 -4.28
C TRP A 118 3.52 -16.07 -4.78
N TYR A 119 4.01 -15.03 -4.12
CA TYR A 119 3.88 -13.64 -4.61
C TYR A 119 4.55 -13.46 -5.98
N THR A 120 5.74 -14.03 -6.16
CA THR A 120 6.47 -13.99 -7.45
C THR A 120 5.80 -14.86 -8.53
N GLY A 121 5.31 -16.05 -8.17
CA GLY A 121 4.70 -17.03 -9.09
C GLY A 121 3.29 -16.68 -9.52
N LEU A 122 2.47 -16.07 -8.65
CA LEU A 122 1.18 -15.48 -9.03
C LEU A 122 1.39 -14.19 -9.83
N GLY A 123 2.39 -13.38 -9.49
CA GLY A 123 2.77 -12.21 -10.28
C GLY A 123 3.18 -12.56 -11.73
N ALA A 124 3.75 -13.76 -11.94
CA ALA A 124 4.10 -14.29 -13.25
C ALA A 124 2.95 -14.97 -14.01
N ARG A 125 1.78 -15.18 -13.37
CA ARG A 125 0.61 -15.74 -14.07
C ARG A 125 -0.09 -14.65 -14.87
N GLU A 126 0.05 -14.73 -16.19
CA GLU A 126 -0.54 -13.81 -17.17
C GLU A 126 -2.06 -13.62 -17.02
N ASN A 127 -2.80 -14.56 -16.44
CA ASN A 127 -4.26 -14.45 -16.29
C ASN A 127 -4.72 -13.46 -15.18
N LEU A 128 -3.84 -12.94 -14.33
CA LEU A 128 -4.17 -11.86 -13.38
C LEU A 128 -4.13 -10.47 -14.04
N SER A 129 -3.53 -10.36 -15.23
CA SER A 129 -3.11 -9.12 -15.89
C SER A 129 -4.20 -8.23 -16.49
N HIS A 130 -5.49 -8.56 -16.34
CA HIS A 130 -6.57 -7.73 -16.89
C HIS A 130 -7.66 -7.34 -15.90
N SER A 131 -7.55 -7.76 -14.62
CA SER A 131 -8.59 -7.45 -13.63
C SER A 131 -8.60 -5.97 -13.22
N CYS A 132 -7.49 -5.25 -13.41
CA CYS A 132 -7.33 -3.85 -13.00
C CYS A 132 -6.99 -2.90 -14.17
N SER A 133 -7.11 -3.33 -15.43
CA SER A 133 -6.75 -2.56 -16.64
C SER A 133 -7.52 -1.25 -16.83
N ASN A 134 -8.62 -1.05 -16.08
CA ASN A 134 -9.43 0.15 -16.13
C ASN A 134 -9.32 1.01 -14.84
N LEU A 135 -8.27 0.82 -14.04
CA LEU A 135 -8.12 1.47 -12.74
C LEU A 135 -8.17 3.00 -12.85
N ALA A 136 -7.47 3.59 -13.82
CA ALA A 136 -7.42 5.05 -14.02
C ALA A 136 -8.82 5.67 -14.19
N ASN A 137 -9.78 4.93 -14.76
CA ASN A 137 -11.16 5.37 -14.90
C ASN A 137 -12.02 5.07 -13.66
N MET A 138 -11.58 4.15 -12.79
CA MET A 138 -12.32 3.70 -11.61
C MET A 138 -12.03 4.53 -10.36
N LEU A 139 -11.03 5.40 -10.36
CA LEU A 139 -10.72 6.26 -9.22
C LEU A 139 -10.20 7.62 -9.62
N THR A 140 -10.15 8.54 -8.66
CA THR A 140 -9.47 9.83 -8.80
C THR A 140 -8.59 10.07 -7.59
N VAL A 141 -7.38 10.58 -7.81
CA VAL A 141 -6.43 10.94 -6.75
C VAL A 141 -6.28 12.45 -6.68
N GLU A 142 -6.34 12.99 -5.47
CA GLU A 142 -6.02 14.38 -5.18
C GLU A 142 -4.97 14.45 -4.06
N CYS A 143 -3.87 15.12 -4.35
CA CYS A 143 -2.74 15.37 -3.48
C CYS A 143 -2.73 16.86 -3.11
N ASP A 144 -2.81 17.19 -1.81
CA ASP A 144 -2.88 18.57 -1.33
C ASP A 144 -3.94 19.42 -2.06
N GLY A 145 -5.11 18.82 -2.29
CA GLY A 145 -6.24 19.45 -2.99
C GLY A 145 -6.10 19.54 -4.51
N LYS A 146 -4.98 19.08 -5.10
CA LYS A 146 -4.74 19.10 -6.55
C LYS A 146 -4.90 17.70 -7.14
N ARG A 147 -5.62 17.62 -8.25
CA ARG A 147 -5.81 16.37 -8.99
C ARG A 147 -4.48 15.88 -9.56
N VAL A 148 -4.15 14.62 -9.30
CA VAL A 148 -3.00 13.93 -9.88
C VAL A 148 -3.47 13.18 -11.13
N ALA A 149 -2.72 13.32 -12.23
CA ALA A 149 -2.97 12.57 -13.45
C ALA A 149 -2.48 11.13 -13.27
N ILE A 150 -3.39 10.17 -13.45
CA ILE A 150 -3.07 8.74 -13.39
C ILE A 150 -2.84 8.28 -14.83
N PRO A 151 -1.72 7.59 -15.13
CA PRO A 151 -1.50 7.00 -16.45
C PRO A 151 -2.68 6.11 -16.87
N PRO A 152 -3.19 6.20 -18.10
CA PRO A 152 -4.37 5.44 -18.53
C PRO A 152 -4.21 3.92 -18.44
N ASP A 153 -2.98 3.43 -18.55
CA ASP A 153 -2.57 2.03 -18.47
C ASP A 153 -2.12 1.61 -17.06
N ALA A 154 -2.19 2.50 -16.07
CA ALA A 154 -1.93 2.14 -14.68
C ALA A 154 -2.99 1.14 -14.20
N GLU A 155 -2.52 0.02 -13.63
CA GLU A 155 -3.35 -1.02 -13.03
C GLU A 155 -3.26 -1.02 -11.51
N GLY A 156 -2.40 -0.19 -10.93
CA GLY A 156 -2.28 0.02 -9.49
C GLY A 156 -1.79 1.41 -9.13
N ILE A 157 -2.21 1.88 -7.95
CA ILE A 157 -1.61 3.03 -7.27
C ILE A 157 -1.10 2.55 -5.91
N LEU A 158 0.11 2.95 -5.58
CA LEU A 158 0.73 2.74 -4.28
C LEU A 158 0.91 4.10 -3.60
N VAL A 159 0.57 4.14 -2.32
CA VAL A 159 0.76 5.29 -1.44
C VAL A 159 1.79 4.88 -0.40
N LEU A 160 2.99 5.44 -0.45
CA LEU A 160 4.12 5.02 0.37
C LEU A 160 4.39 6.04 1.46
N ASN A 161 4.73 5.55 2.66
CA ASN A 161 5.35 6.30 3.73
C ASN A 161 6.83 5.92 3.90
N ILE A 162 7.20 4.70 3.51
CA ILE A 162 8.58 4.21 3.63
C ILE A 162 9.16 3.86 2.26
N ASN A 163 10.46 4.04 2.10
CA ASN A 163 11.19 3.70 0.88
C ASN A 163 11.52 2.20 0.80
N SER A 164 10.51 1.34 0.96
CA SER A 164 10.68 -0.10 0.84
C SER A 164 9.34 -0.79 0.57
N PHE A 165 9.32 -1.63 -0.46
CA PHE A 165 8.12 -2.35 -0.91
C PHE A 165 8.46 -3.78 -1.32
N MET A 166 7.49 -4.70 -1.23
CA MET A 166 7.63 -6.11 -1.67
C MET A 166 8.89 -6.82 -1.14
N GLY A 167 9.31 -6.50 0.08
CA GLY A 167 10.44 -7.12 0.73
C GLY A 167 11.80 -6.49 0.37
N GLY A 168 11.85 -5.18 0.14
CA GLY A 168 13.10 -4.42 -0.03
C GLY A 168 13.26 -3.61 -1.32
N VAL A 169 12.24 -3.57 -2.18
CA VAL A 169 12.29 -2.83 -3.44
C VAL A 169 12.16 -1.33 -3.19
N THR A 170 13.14 -0.56 -3.68
CA THR A 170 13.01 0.89 -3.88
C THR A 170 12.23 1.12 -5.16
N LEU A 171 10.96 1.50 -5.02
CA LEU A 171 10.01 1.55 -6.14
C LEU A 171 10.34 2.63 -7.16
N TRP A 172 10.71 3.80 -6.69
CA TRP A 172 10.94 4.97 -7.52
C TRP A 172 12.21 5.67 -7.05
N GLN A 173 12.80 6.42 -7.97
CA GLN A 173 13.88 7.36 -7.72
C GLN A 173 13.49 8.64 -8.45
N SER A 174 13.97 9.80 -7.99
CA SER A 174 13.61 11.07 -8.62
C SER A 174 13.86 10.98 -10.14
N PRO A 175 12.79 11.01 -10.97
CA PRO A 175 12.89 10.63 -12.38
C PRO A 175 13.48 11.74 -13.26
N ASP A 176 13.58 12.96 -12.72
CA ASP A 176 13.89 14.15 -13.49
C ASP A 176 15.05 14.92 -12.84
N ALA A 177 16.12 15.13 -13.61
CA ALA A 177 17.26 15.93 -13.18
C ALA A 177 16.92 17.43 -13.16
N ASP A 178 15.94 17.85 -13.97
CA ASP A 178 15.57 19.27 -14.13
C ASP A 178 14.54 19.72 -13.10
N ARG A 179 13.81 18.79 -12.49
CA ARG A 179 12.89 19.06 -11.37
C ARG A 179 12.88 17.91 -10.37
N PRO A 180 13.95 17.76 -9.57
CA PRO A 180 14.06 16.65 -8.65
C PRO A 180 12.99 16.75 -7.57
N LEU A 181 12.25 15.65 -7.37
CA LEU A 181 11.44 15.48 -6.18
C LEU A 181 12.38 15.27 -4.98
N PRO A 182 12.06 15.80 -3.79
CA PRO A 182 12.79 15.47 -2.57
C PRO A 182 12.94 13.95 -2.39
N PRO A 183 14.08 13.48 -1.86
CA PRO A 183 14.24 12.08 -1.50
C PRO A 183 13.13 11.65 -0.54
N GLN A 184 12.56 10.47 -0.77
CA GLN A 184 11.57 9.87 0.13
C GLN A 184 12.14 9.71 1.54
N SER A 185 11.39 10.16 2.54
CA SER A 185 11.68 9.95 3.95
C SER A 185 10.46 9.39 4.67
N MET A 186 10.69 8.70 5.79
CA MET A 186 9.62 8.17 6.65
C MET A 186 9.21 9.14 7.76
N HIS A 187 9.76 10.34 7.78
CA HIS A 187 9.60 11.33 8.85
C HIS A 187 9.51 12.79 8.35
N ASP A 188 9.21 13.00 7.07
CA ASP A 188 9.07 14.31 6.44
C ASP A 188 7.61 14.79 6.33
N GLN A 189 6.66 14.00 6.84
CA GLN A 189 5.22 14.18 6.74
C GLN A 189 4.71 14.25 5.30
N LEU A 190 5.37 13.54 4.39
CA LEU A 190 4.95 13.37 3.01
C LEU A 190 4.61 11.90 2.71
N LEU A 191 3.73 11.73 1.73
CA LEU A 191 3.42 10.45 1.10
C LEU A 191 3.77 10.51 -0.38
N GLU A 192 4.33 9.42 -0.88
CA GLU A 192 4.58 9.22 -2.30
C GLU A 192 3.41 8.49 -2.95
N VAL A 193 2.89 9.04 -4.06
CA VAL A 193 1.91 8.38 -4.90
C VAL A 193 2.60 7.84 -6.13
N VAL A 194 2.64 6.51 -6.27
CA VAL A 194 3.38 5.79 -7.32
C VAL A 194 2.43 4.95 -8.16
N ALA A 195 2.64 4.89 -9.48
CA ALA A 195 1.83 4.05 -10.39
C ALA A 195 2.51 2.72 -10.71
N VAL A 196 1.72 1.66 -10.88
CA VAL A 196 2.20 0.34 -11.36
C VAL A 196 1.31 -0.19 -12.50
N PHE A 197 1.93 -0.90 -13.44
CA PHE A 197 1.34 -1.27 -14.74
C PHE A 197 1.11 -2.79 -14.87
N GLY A 198 0.57 -3.40 -13.81
CA GLY A 198 0.23 -4.83 -13.81
C GLY A 198 1.29 -5.73 -13.17
N SER A 199 0.99 -7.03 -13.12
CA SER A 199 1.80 -8.03 -12.40
C SER A 199 3.19 -8.24 -13.00
N ALA A 200 3.31 -8.17 -14.34
CA ALA A 200 4.61 -8.26 -15.01
C ALA A 200 5.53 -7.07 -14.63
N HIS A 201 4.96 -5.86 -14.50
CA HIS A 201 5.70 -4.70 -14.01
C HIS A 201 6.16 -4.90 -12.57
N LEU A 202 5.28 -5.38 -11.68
CA LEU A 202 5.64 -5.73 -10.29
C LEU A 202 6.76 -6.78 -10.22
N GLY A 203 6.74 -7.82 -11.08
CA GLY A 203 7.80 -8.81 -11.14
C GLY A 203 9.14 -8.23 -11.57
N ARG A 204 9.15 -7.34 -12.57
CA ARG A 204 10.36 -6.63 -13.01
C ARG A 204 10.91 -5.68 -11.94
N LEU A 205 10.04 -5.01 -11.18
CA LEU A 205 10.42 -4.20 -10.01
C LEU A 205 11.12 -5.06 -8.96
N GLN A 206 10.57 -6.23 -8.65
CA GLN A 206 11.15 -7.16 -7.67
C GLN A 206 12.53 -7.68 -8.09
N LEU A 207 12.79 -7.79 -9.40
CA LEU A 207 14.08 -8.19 -9.97
C LEU A 207 15.06 -7.01 -10.15
N GLY A 208 14.65 -5.78 -9.84
CA GLY A 208 15.46 -4.57 -10.07
C GLY A 208 15.67 -4.23 -11.55
N LEU A 209 14.79 -4.71 -12.44
CA LEU A 209 14.89 -4.52 -13.90
C LEU A 209 14.14 -3.29 -14.40
N THR A 210 13.44 -2.57 -13.52
CA THR A 210 12.67 -1.36 -13.85
C THR A 210 12.41 -0.54 -12.59
N THR A 211 11.88 0.67 -12.76
CA THR A 211 11.39 1.56 -11.70
C THR A 211 9.97 1.99 -12.02
N ALA A 212 9.25 2.44 -10.99
CA ALA A 212 7.90 2.95 -11.08
C ALA A 212 7.90 4.49 -11.08
N PRO A 213 7.00 5.15 -11.82
CA PRO A 213 6.89 6.60 -11.80
C PRO A 213 6.22 7.08 -10.50
N CYS A 214 6.88 8.01 -9.82
CA CYS A 214 6.27 8.80 -8.76
C CYS A 214 5.44 9.93 -9.38
N LEU A 215 4.14 9.91 -9.12
CA LEU A 215 3.17 10.85 -9.67
C LEU A 215 3.10 12.14 -8.84
N ALA A 216 3.29 12.03 -7.53
CA ALA A 216 3.24 13.16 -6.59
C ALA A 216 3.86 12.79 -5.24
N GLN A 217 4.35 13.82 -4.53
CA GLN A 217 4.54 13.80 -3.08
C GLN A 217 3.58 14.79 -2.44
N CYS A 218 2.97 14.43 -1.30
CA CYS A 218 1.94 15.25 -0.67
C CYS A 218 1.77 15.01 0.83
N SER A 219 1.23 16.00 1.53
CA SER A 219 0.94 15.94 2.97
C SER A 219 -0.48 15.46 3.29
N THR A 220 -1.38 15.55 2.31
CA THR A 220 -2.77 15.09 2.41
C THR A 220 -3.19 14.43 1.11
N LEU A 221 -3.91 13.32 1.23
CA LEU A 221 -4.30 12.52 0.08
C LEU A 221 -5.77 12.13 0.14
N ARG A 222 -6.46 12.27 -1.00
CA ARG A 222 -7.85 11.87 -1.18
C ARG A 222 -7.98 10.96 -2.40
N ILE A 223 -8.45 9.75 -2.17
CA ILE A 223 -8.78 8.79 -3.23
C ILE A 223 -10.30 8.66 -3.29
N THR A 224 -10.91 8.95 -4.44
CA THR A 224 -12.35 8.71 -4.64
C THR A 224 -12.52 7.55 -5.60
N THR A 225 -13.06 6.44 -5.13
CA THR A 225 -13.37 5.27 -5.96
C THR A 225 -14.77 5.40 -6.54
N LYS A 226 -14.96 4.92 -7.78
CA LYS A 226 -16.24 4.95 -8.50
C LYS A 226 -17.04 3.66 -8.35
N GLY A 227 -16.39 2.59 -7.90
CA GLY A 227 -16.95 1.27 -7.64
C GLY A 227 -16.06 0.47 -6.68
N GLU A 228 -16.24 -0.85 -6.66
CA GLU A 228 -15.43 -1.76 -5.84
C GLU A 228 -14.01 -1.90 -6.42
N LEU A 229 -13.01 -1.84 -5.54
CA LEU A 229 -11.60 -2.04 -5.90
C LEU A 229 -10.89 -2.84 -4.81
N PRO A 230 -9.94 -3.73 -5.19
CA PRO A 230 -9.05 -4.34 -4.21
C PRO A 230 -8.14 -3.27 -3.61
N MET A 231 -8.02 -3.27 -2.28
CA MET A 231 -7.11 -2.43 -1.52
C MET A 231 -6.33 -3.27 -0.51
N GLN A 232 -5.16 -2.79 -0.10
CA GLN A 232 -4.44 -3.33 1.04
C GLN A 232 -3.79 -2.19 1.83
N VAL A 233 -3.65 -2.37 3.14
CA VAL A 233 -2.94 -1.44 4.02
C VAL A 233 -1.98 -2.26 4.86
N ASP A 234 -0.69 -1.92 4.81
CA ASP A 234 0.39 -2.60 5.55
C ASP A 234 0.37 -4.13 5.40
N GLY A 235 -0.09 -4.64 4.25
CA GLY A 235 -0.18 -6.06 3.95
C GLY A 235 -1.50 -6.74 4.29
N GLU A 236 -2.51 -6.03 4.81
CA GLU A 236 -3.85 -6.55 5.02
C GLU A 236 -4.78 -6.22 3.84
N PRO A 237 -5.09 -7.17 2.95
CA PRO A 237 -5.92 -6.94 1.78
C PRO A 237 -7.42 -6.99 2.10
N PHE A 238 -8.21 -6.27 1.32
CA PHE A 238 -9.68 -6.25 1.39
C PHE A 238 -10.29 -5.71 0.09
N VAL A 239 -11.57 -5.96 -0.12
CA VAL A 239 -12.35 -5.29 -1.17
C VAL A 239 -12.94 -4.00 -0.60
N GLN A 240 -12.62 -2.86 -1.22
CA GLN A 240 -13.14 -1.56 -0.86
C GLN A 240 -14.32 -1.19 -1.76
N PRO A 241 -15.55 -1.07 -1.23
CA PRO A 241 -16.68 -0.51 -1.96
C PRO A 241 -16.44 0.94 -2.38
N ARG A 242 -17.35 1.47 -3.21
CA ARG A 242 -17.34 2.87 -3.62
C ARG A 242 -17.26 3.82 -2.41
N ALA A 243 -16.18 4.57 -2.29
CA ALA A 243 -15.90 5.44 -1.15
C ALA A 243 -14.98 6.60 -1.51
N THR A 244 -14.97 7.61 -0.64
CA THR A 244 -13.89 8.57 -0.53
C THR A 244 -12.98 8.12 0.62
N VAL A 245 -11.73 7.81 0.29
CA VAL A 245 -10.68 7.46 1.23
C VAL A 245 -9.83 8.69 1.49
N LEU A 246 -9.75 9.12 2.74
CA LEU A 246 -8.93 10.25 3.18
C LEU A 246 -7.73 9.72 3.93
N ILE A 247 -6.55 10.24 3.62
CA ILE A 247 -5.29 9.85 4.25
C ILE A 247 -4.61 11.13 4.71
N ASN A 248 -4.43 11.27 6.02
CA ASN A 248 -3.85 12.44 6.66
C ASN A 248 -2.83 12.00 7.70
N HIS A 249 -1.84 12.84 7.96
CA HIS A 249 -0.88 12.60 9.03
C HIS A 249 -1.62 12.45 10.38
N HIS A 250 -1.25 11.41 11.14
CA HIS A 250 -1.84 11.10 12.44
C HIS A 250 -0.95 11.56 13.58
N ASN A 251 0.25 10.99 13.65
CA ASN A 251 1.28 11.27 14.64
C ASN A 251 2.61 10.65 14.17
N GLN A 252 3.65 10.82 14.97
CA GLN A 252 4.92 10.12 14.79
C GLN A 252 5.13 9.09 15.89
N ALA A 253 5.82 8.00 15.56
CA ALA A 253 6.33 7.02 16.52
C ALA A 253 7.86 7.09 16.59
N TRP A 254 8.39 6.90 17.79
CA TRP A 254 9.82 6.71 18.00
C TRP A 254 10.19 5.27 17.67
N MET A 255 11.13 5.08 16.76
CA MET A 255 11.58 3.80 16.27
C MET A 255 13.07 3.64 16.56
N LEU A 256 13.48 2.43 16.96
CA LEU A 256 14.89 2.09 17.04
C LEU A 256 15.42 1.81 15.62
N VAL A 257 16.54 2.42 15.30
CA VAL A 257 17.28 2.21 14.06
C VAL A 257 18.58 1.50 14.42
N ARG A 258 18.83 0.37 13.75
CA ARG A 258 20.08 -0.37 13.93
C ARG A 258 21.21 0.45 13.31
N GLU A 259 22.19 0.81 14.10
CA GLU A 259 23.44 1.39 13.58
C GLU A 259 24.28 0.27 12.97
N THR A 260 24.62 0.41 11.68
CA THR A 260 25.68 -0.38 11.07
C THR A 260 26.94 0.47 11.10
N GLU A 261 28.03 -0.03 11.67
CA GLU A 261 29.35 0.57 11.46
C GLU A 261 29.56 0.63 9.94
N GLU A 262 29.48 1.84 9.36
CA GLU A 262 29.99 2.05 8.01
C GLU A 262 31.47 1.70 8.07
N VAL A 263 31.86 0.63 7.38
CA VAL A 263 33.26 0.37 7.08
C VAL A 263 33.68 1.54 6.19
N THR A 264 34.28 2.55 6.81
CA THR A 264 35.05 3.57 6.11
C THR A 264 36.10 2.85 5.28
N ALA A 265 35.88 2.83 3.96
CA ALA A 265 36.83 2.36 2.97
C ALA A 265 37.19 3.52 2.05
#